data_AF-A0A9E9LDB5-F1
#
_entry.id   AF-A0A9E9LDB5-F1
#
_cell.length_a   1.000
_cell.length_b   1.000
_cell.length_c   1.000
_cell.angle_alpha   90.00
_cell.angle_beta   90.00
_cell.angle_gamma   90.00
#
_symmetry.space_group_name_H-M   'P 1'
#
loop_
_entity.id
_entity.type
_entity.pdbx_description
1 polymer ?
#
loop_
_entity_poly.entity_id
_entity_poly.type
_entity_poly.pdbx_seq_one_letter_code
_entity_poly.pdbx_strand_id
1 'polypeptide(L)'
;MVWMFPGLTDIPDSCLYDDVTGVILAGGRGRRMGMVDKGLQLLKGKPMVEHVIDRLRPQVSTLMINANRNTEAYATFGYPVYADDPMDFSGPLAGFLTGLRHCKTLYLVTAPCDAPFLSRHLVEDLYRVLDGKRADLAVAVSRADEYCQIQPVFCLMKASLASHLENYLKNGGHKIDEWYASLNVATASFDDLHAFENVNTPDELKRLQDLPDNDTGR
;
A
#
# COMPACT_ATOMS: atom_id res chain seq x y z
N MET A 1 9.80 -31.14 28.76
CA MET A 1 9.01 -29.90 28.58
C MET A 1 9.89 -28.73 28.98
N VAL A 2 10.64 -28.18 28.03
CA VAL A 2 11.36 -26.89 28.16
C VAL A 2 11.36 -26.31 26.75
N TRP A 3 10.65 -25.19 26.56
CA TRP A 3 10.78 -24.38 25.36
C TRP A 3 11.93 -23.40 25.61
N MET A 4 12.98 -23.48 24.79
CA MET A 4 13.98 -22.42 24.63
C MET A 4 13.79 -21.86 23.22
N PHE A 5 13.40 -20.58 23.12
CA PHE A 5 13.61 -19.80 21.90
C PHE A 5 14.76 -18.83 22.18
N PRO A 6 15.99 -19.10 21.71
CA PRO A 6 17.00 -18.07 21.64
C PRO A 6 16.70 -17.18 20.43
N GLY A 7 16.90 -15.87 20.59
CA GLY A 7 16.81 -14.93 19.48
C GLY A 7 17.79 -15.27 18.35
N LEU A 8 17.31 -15.08 17.13
CA LEU A 8 18.06 -14.93 15.88
C LEU A 8 17.27 -13.81 15.14
N THR A 9 17.73 -12.57 14.98
CA THR A 9 18.76 -12.10 14.03
C THR A 9 18.87 -12.97 12.78
N ASP A 10 18.49 -12.35 11.64
CA ASP A 10 18.49 -12.85 10.26
C ASP A 10 17.35 -13.83 9.89
N ILE A 11 16.16 -13.28 9.65
CA ILE A 11 15.23 -13.89 8.69
C ILE A 11 15.90 -13.69 7.32
N PRO A 12 16.26 -14.74 6.57
CA PRO A 12 16.76 -14.56 5.21
C PRO A 12 15.67 -13.83 4.40
N ASP A 13 16.03 -12.78 3.67
CA ASP A 13 15.10 -11.94 2.87
C ASP A 13 14.10 -12.77 2.05
N SER A 14 14.49 -13.99 1.66
CA SER A 14 13.65 -14.95 0.94
C SER A 14 12.39 -15.39 1.69
N CYS A 15 12.39 -15.47 3.04
CA CYS A 15 11.20 -15.88 3.80
C CYS A 15 10.24 -14.72 4.10
N LEU A 16 10.73 -13.48 4.12
CA LEU A 16 9.90 -12.31 4.42
C LEU A 16 8.81 -12.13 3.35
N TYR A 17 9.21 -12.14 2.08
CA TYR A 17 8.32 -11.81 0.98
C TYR A 17 7.27 -12.90 0.71
N ASP A 18 7.57 -14.15 1.06
CA ASP A 18 6.65 -15.30 0.92
C ASP A 18 5.34 -15.09 1.72
N ASP A 19 5.42 -14.39 2.85
CA ASP A 19 4.29 -14.14 3.76
C ASP A 19 3.54 -12.82 3.50
N VAL A 20 3.85 -12.10 2.43
CA VAL A 20 3.25 -10.80 2.12
C VAL A 20 2.48 -10.82 0.81
N THR A 21 1.20 -10.46 0.87
CA THR A 21 0.35 -10.15 -0.28
C THR A 21 0.34 -8.65 -0.49
N GLY A 22 0.59 -8.18 -1.71
CA GLY A 22 0.45 -6.77 -2.09
C GLY A 22 -0.93 -6.47 -2.66
N VAL A 23 -1.52 -5.34 -2.27
CA VAL A 23 -2.68 -4.75 -2.94
C VAL A 23 -2.37 -3.33 -3.41
N ILE A 24 -2.59 -3.09 -4.70
CA ILE A 24 -2.54 -1.75 -5.27
C ILE A 24 -3.96 -1.17 -5.27
N LEU A 25 -4.13 -0.02 -4.61
CA LEU A 25 -5.40 0.67 -4.49
C LEU A 25 -5.60 1.63 -5.68
N ALA A 26 -6.43 1.20 -6.62
CA ALA A 26 -6.87 1.96 -7.79
C ALA A 26 -8.32 2.49 -7.65
N GLY A 27 -8.96 2.28 -6.50
CA GLY A 27 -10.29 2.76 -6.16
C GLY A 27 -10.28 4.06 -5.35
N GLY A 28 -10.35 5.21 -6.02
CA GLY A 28 -10.60 6.51 -5.39
C GLY A 28 -11.66 7.29 -6.15
N ARG A 29 -12.51 8.07 -5.45
CA ARG A 29 -13.47 8.96 -6.12
C ARG A 29 -12.66 10.00 -6.89
N GLY A 30 -12.42 9.76 -8.19
CA GLY A 30 -11.83 10.68 -9.16
C GLY A 30 -12.69 11.92 -9.44
N ARG A 31 -13.32 12.49 -8.40
CA ARG A 31 -14.20 13.66 -8.44
C ARG A 31 -13.42 14.95 -8.72
N ARG A 32 -12.11 14.98 -8.49
CA ARG A 32 -11.27 16.19 -8.66
C ARG A 32 -10.41 16.18 -9.92
N MET A 33 -10.43 15.11 -10.72
CA MET A 33 -9.66 14.94 -11.96
C MET A 33 -10.56 14.43 -13.10
N GLY A 34 -11.70 15.10 -13.32
CA GLY A 34 -12.49 14.94 -14.56
C GLY A 34 -12.87 13.51 -14.97
N MET A 35 -13.19 12.62 -14.02
CA MET A 35 -13.45 11.18 -14.25
C MET A 35 -12.25 10.33 -14.70
N VAL A 36 -11.08 10.92 -14.91
CA VAL A 36 -9.88 10.22 -15.38
C VAL A 36 -9.36 9.24 -14.32
N ASP A 37 -8.94 8.07 -14.78
CA ASP A 37 -8.30 7.09 -13.92
C ASP A 37 -6.81 7.34 -13.82
N LYS A 38 -6.38 7.80 -12.63
CA LYS A 38 -5.00 8.22 -12.40
C LYS A 38 -4.03 7.08 -12.64
N GLY A 39 -4.30 5.89 -12.12
CA GLY A 39 -3.41 4.74 -12.28
C GLY A 39 -3.16 4.39 -13.75
N LEU A 40 -4.09 4.72 -14.65
CA LEU A 40 -3.97 4.48 -16.09
C LEU A 40 -3.36 5.66 -16.87
N GLN A 41 -3.06 6.79 -16.21
CA GLN A 41 -2.36 7.90 -16.86
C GLN A 41 -0.90 7.55 -17.10
N LEU A 42 -0.37 8.02 -18.23
CA LEU A 42 1.00 7.75 -18.64
C LEU A 42 1.99 8.70 -17.96
N LEU A 43 2.95 8.12 -17.24
CA LEU A 43 4.18 8.77 -16.81
C LEU A 43 5.33 8.17 -17.61
N LYS A 44 6.06 9.00 -18.37
CA LYS A 44 7.19 8.56 -19.21
C LYS A 44 6.83 7.39 -20.14
N GLY A 45 5.65 7.46 -20.74
CA GLY A 45 5.14 6.44 -21.68
C GLY A 45 4.55 5.17 -21.05
N LYS A 46 4.59 5.03 -19.72
CA LYS A 46 4.10 3.86 -18.98
C LYS A 46 3.00 4.25 -17.98
N PRO A 47 1.88 3.50 -17.86
CA PRO A 47 0.84 3.77 -16.87
C PRO A 47 1.39 3.86 -15.43
N MET A 48 0.91 4.81 -14.63
CA MET A 48 1.37 4.99 -13.24
C MET A 48 1.24 3.72 -12.40
N VAL A 49 0.15 2.97 -12.57
CA VAL A 49 -0.05 1.68 -11.88
C VAL A 49 1.05 0.69 -12.24
N GLU A 50 1.55 0.71 -13.47
CA GLU A 50 2.58 -0.19 -13.93
C GLU A 50 3.94 0.15 -13.31
N HIS A 51 4.23 1.43 -13.05
CA HIS A 51 5.39 1.83 -12.24
C HIS A 51 5.29 1.30 -10.81
N VAL A 52 4.11 1.39 -10.19
CA VAL A 52 3.86 0.85 -8.84
C VAL A 52 4.02 -0.68 -8.82
N ILE A 53 3.51 -1.37 -9.84
CA ILE A 53 3.68 -2.83 -10.01
C ILE A 53 5.16 -3.20 -10.07
N ASP A 54 5.95 -2.54 -10.91
CA ASP A 54 7.38 -2.83 -11.07
C ASP A 54 8.15 -2.71 -9.74
N ARG A 55 7.75 -1.78 -8.89
CA ARG A 55 8.40 -1.53 -7.60
C ARG A 55 7.89 -2.43 -6.47
N LEU A 56 6.59 -2.71 -6.42
CA LEU A 56 5.98 -3.49 -5.33
C LEU A 56 6.08 -5.00 -5.58
N ARG A 57 5.97 -5.45 -6.84
CA ARG A 57 5.94 -6.89 -7.17
C ARG A 57 7.16 -7.66 -6.65
N PRO A 58 8.41 -7.14 -6.70
CA PRO A 58 9.57 -7.85 -6.15
C PRO A 58 9.55 -8.00 -4.62
N GLN A 59 8.73 -7.22 -3.91
CA GLN A 59 8.66 -7.17 -2.46
C GLN A 59 7.53 -8.03 -1.86
N VAL A 60 6.80 -8.79 -2.68
CA VAL A 60 5.62 -9.56 -2.25
C VAL A 60 5.54 -10.91 -2.96
N SER A 61 4.92 -11.92 -2.34
CA SER A 61 4.73 -13.23 -2.98
C SER A 61 3.62 -13.19 -4.03
N THR A 62 2.54 -12.47 -3.74
CA THR A 62 1.40 -12.29 -4.64
C THR A 62 0.98 -10.82 -4.67
N LEU A 63 0.40 -10.39 -5.81
CA LEU A 63 -0.05 -9.03 -6.02
C LEU A 63 -1.46 -9.03 -6.60
N MET A 64 -2.30 -8.11 -6.13
CA MET A 64 -3.64 -7.86 -6.66
C MET A 64 -3.89 -6.35 -6.82
N ILE A 65 -4.92 -6.00 -7.57
CA ILE A 65 -5.36 -4.63 -7.79
C ILE A 65 -6.79 -4.47 -7.26
N ASN A 66 -7.03 -3.46 -6.44
CA ASN A 66 -8.37 -3.08 -6.02
C ASN A 66 -8.88 -1.92 -6.90
N ALA A 67 -9.94 -2.14 -7.67
CA ALA A 67 -10.49 -1.13 -8.58
C ALA A 67 -12.02 -1.27 -8.74
N ASN A 68 -12.73 -0.15 -8.69
CA ASN A 68 -14.20 -0.09 -8.84
C ASN A 68 -14.65 0.31 -10.25
N ARG A 69 -13.70 0.63 -11.14
CA ARG A 69 -13.92 1.07 -12.52
C ARG A 69 -12.73 0.62 -13.37
N ASN A 70 -12.92 0.59 -14.69
CA ASN A 70 -11.87 0.21 -15.65
C ASN A 70 -11.22 -1.14 -15.31
N THR A 71 -11.98 -2.07 -14.71
CA THR A 71 -11.47 -3.35 -14.21
C THR A 71 -10.86 -4.19 -15.32
N GLU A 72 -11.45 -4.17 -16.51
CA GLU A 72 -10.89 -4.83 -17.70
C GLU A 72 -9.52 -4.27 -18.10
N ALA A 73 -9.34 -2.94 -18.04
CA ALA A 73 -8.06 -2.30 -18.34
C ALA A 73 -7.00 -2.69 -17.28
N TYR A 74 -7.36 -2.69 -16.00
CA TYR A 74 -6.46 -3.15 -14.94
C TYR A 74 -6.13 -4.65 -15.04
N ALA A 75 -7.05 -5.48 -15.51
CA ALA A 75 -6.81 -6.91 -15.68
C ALA A 75 -5.75 -7.20 -16.76
N THR A 76 -5.54 -6.29 -17.72
CA THR A 76 -4.49 -6.45 -18.75
C THR A 76 -3.08 -6.47 -18.19
N PHE A 77 -2.85 -5.96 -16.97
CA PHE A 77 -1.55 -6.03 -16.30
C PHE A 77 -1.23 -7.43 -15.73
N GLY A 78 -2.14 -8.41 -15.86
CA GLY A 78 -1.88 -9.80 -15.49
C GLY A 78 -2.11 -10.13 -14.01
N TYR A 79 -2.76 -9.24 -13.26
CA TYR A 79 -3.07 -9.44 -11.83
C TYR A 79 -4.58 -9.53 -11.59
N PRO A 80 -5.02 -10.29 -10.57
CA PRO A 80 -6.42 -10.30 -10.15
C PRO A 80 -6.89 -8.89 -9.80
N VAL A 81 -8.08 -8.52 -10.30
CA VAL A 81 -8.73 -7.24 -10.00
C VAL A 81 -9.98 -7.50 -9.16
N TYR A 82 -10.04 -6.88 -7.99
CA TYR A 82 -11.17 -6.99 -7.06
C TYR A 82 -11.82 -5.63 -6.84
N ALA A 83 -13.14 -5.55 -7.01
CA ALA A 83 -13.91 -4.38 -6.64
C ALA A 83 -14.20 -4.38 -5.12
N ASP A 84 -14.53 -3.21 -4.58
CA ASP A 84 -15.03 -3.09 -3.22
C ASP A 84 -16.33 -3.87 -3.05
N ASP A 85 -16.58 -4.32 -1.81
CA ASP A 85 -17.84 -4.96 -1.47
C ASP A 85 -19.02 -4.00 -1.71
N PRO A 86 -20.13 -4.48 -2.32
CA PRO A 86 -21.36 -3.71 -2.52
C PRO A 86 -22.04 -3.18 -1.24
N MET A 87 -21.55 -3.48 -0.02
CA MET A 87 -22.05 -2.91 1.25
C MET A 87 -21.88 -1.36 1.40
N ASP A 88 -21.70 -0.60 0.31
CA ASP A 88 -21.55 0.86 0.27
C ASP A 88 -20.40 1.44 1.12
N PHE A 89 -19.43 0.61 1.52
CA PHE A 89 -18.20 1.12 2.11
C PHE A 89 -17.45 1.95 1.07
N SER A 90 -16.88 3.07 1.50
CA SER A 90 -16.15 3.94 0.59
C SER A 90 -14.89 4.51 1.21
N GLY A 91 -13.92 4.81 0.34
CA GLY A 91 -12.61 5.30 0.74
C GLY A 91 -11.60 4.17 0.94
N PRO A 92 -10.37 4.49 1.37
CA PRO A 92 -9.26 3.54 1.40
C PRO A 92 -9.52 2.28 2.24
N LEU A 93 -10.31 2.39 3.30
CA LEU A 93 -10.65 1.25 4.17
C LEU A 93 -11.50 0.19 3.47
N ALA A 94 -12.31 0.55 2.46
CA ALA A 94 -13.03 -0.42 1.65
C ALA A 94 -12.03 -1.27 0.84
N GLY A 95 -11.06 -0.62 0.20
CA GLY A 95 -9.98 -1.29 -0.51
C GLY A 95 -9.08 -2.13 0.39
N PHE A 96 -8.82 -1.68 1.63
CA PHE A 96 -8.11 -2.48 2.64
C PHE A 96 -8.88 -3.75 2.98
N LEU A 97 -10.19 -3.65 3.23
CA LEU A 97 -11.02 -4.81 3.54
C LEU A 97 -11.06 -5.80 2.37
N THR A 98 -11.20 -5.30 1.14
CA THR A 98 -11.12 -6.11 -0.08
C THR A 98 -9.78 -6.85 -0.15
N GLY A 99 -8.66 -6.15 0.04
CA GLY A 99 -7.33 -6.75 0.09
C GLY A 99 -7.21 -7.80 1.18
N LEU A 100 -7.68 -7.53 2.40
CA LEU A 100 -7.61 -8.45 3.54
C LEU A 100 -8.41 -9.73 3.31
N ARG A 101 -9.59 -9.65 2.68
CA ARG A 101 -10.44 -10.81 2.37
C ARG A 101 -9.85 -11.71 1.29
N HIS A 102 -9.07 -11.14 0.37
CA HIS A 102 -8.39 -11.88 -0.69
C HIS A 102 -6.93 -12.21 -0.37
N CYS A 103 -6.41 -11.73 0.77
CA CYS A 103 -5.07 -12.01 1.26
C CYS A 103 -4.95 -13.51 1.59
N LYS A 104 -3.94 -14.16 1.02
CA LYS A 104 -3.67 -15.60 1.25
C LYS A 104 -2.45 -15.84 2.12
N THR A 105 -1.83 -14.78 2.62
CA THR A 105 -0.60 -14.80 3.39
C THR A 105 -0.82 -14.18 4.78
N LEU A 106 0.22 -14.13 5.61
CA LEU A 106 0.11 -13.60 6.97
C LEU A 106 -0.07 -12.09 7.01
N TYR A 107 0.46 -11.38 6.01
CA TYR A 107 0.44 -9.93 5.95
C TYR A 107 -0.08 -9.42 4.61
N LEU A 108 -0.76 -8.28 4.66
CA LEU A 108 -1.16 -7.50 3.50
C LEU A 108 -0.40 -6.18 3.51
N VAL A 109 0.28 -5.84 2.41
CA VAL A 109 0.82 -4.50 2.17
C VAL A 109 -0.05 -3.74 1.18
N THR A 110 -0.29 -2.46 1.44
CA THR A 110 -1.07 -1.57 0.58
C THR A 110 -0.19 -0.50 -0.04
N ALA A 111 -0.47 -0.14 -1.30
CA ALA A 111 0.09 1.05 -1.94
C ALA A 111 -0.95 1.67 -2.90
N PRO A 112 -0.99 3.00 -3.07
CA PRO A 112 -1.87 3.63 -4.05
C PRO A 112 -1.33 3.49 -5.48
N CYS A 113 -2.21 3.45 -6.47
CA CYS A 113 -1.83 3.30 -7.89
C CYS A 113 -1.17 4.54 -8.52
N ASP A 114 -1.15 5.69 -7.82
CA ASP A 114 -0.64 6.97 -8.29
C ASP A 114 0.66 7.40 -7.60
N ALA A 115 1.40 6.46 -7.00
CA ALA A 115 2.70 6.68 -6.36
C ALA A 115 3.86 5.96 -7.10
N PRO A 116 4.23 6.42 -8.31
CA PRO A 116 5.17 5.71 -9.20
C PRO A 116 6.59 5.57 -8.65
N PHE A 117 6.96 6.38 -7.65
CA PHE A 117 8.30 6.37 -7.03
C PHE A 117 8.37 5.59 -5.73
N LEU A 118 7.34 4.80 -5.40
CA LEU A 118 7.26 3.95 -4.22
C LEU A 118 8.62 3.35 -3.82
N SER A 119 8.98 3.36 -2.52
CA SER A 119 10.25 2.79 -2.07
C SER A 119 10.39 1.31 -2.46
N ARG A 120 11.59 0.92 -2.90
CA ARG A 120 11.97 -0.47 -3.20
C ARG A 120 12.16 -1.33 -1.94
N HIS A 121 12.21 -0.69 -0.77
CA HIS A 121 12.37 -1.31 0.54
C HIS A 121 11.12 -1.15 1.44
N LEU A 122 9.99 -0.72 0.87
CA LEU A 122 8.75 -0.47 1.61
C LEU A 122 8.37 -1.64 2.53
N VAL A 123 8.29 -2.85 1.97
CA VAL A 123 7.80 -4.03 2.71
C VAL A 123 8.79 -4.42 3.81
N GLU A 124 10.08 -4.39 3.50
CA GLU A 124 11.16 -4.72 4.42
C GLU A 124 11.14 -3.80 5.66
N ASP A 125 11.09 -2.49 5.43
CA ASP A 125 11.11 -1.49 6.51
C ASP A 125 9.83 -1.51 7.35
N LEU A 126 8.66 -1.68 6.71
CA LEU A 126 7.40 -1.84 7.42
C LEU A 126 7.37 -3.11 8.27
N TYR A 127 7.86 -4.22 7.73
CA TYR A 127 7.92 -5.48 8.47
C TYR A 127 8.84 -5.39 9.69
N ARG A 128 10.04 -4.81 9.52
CA ARG A 128 11.02 -4.67 10.60
C ARG A 128 10.43 -3.96 11.82
N VAL A 129 9.67 -2.87 11.61
CA VAL A 129 9.01 -2.15 12.70
C VAL A 129 7.76 -2.86 13.23
N LEU A 130 7.02 -3.57 12.37
CA LEU A 130 5.85 -4.36 12.76
C LEU A 130 6.27 -5.49 13.73
N ASP A 131 7.27 -6.27 13.34
CA ASP A 131 7.78 -7.40 14.13
C ASP A 131 8.46 -6.91 15.41
N GLY A 132 9.38 -5.94 15.30
CA GLY A 132 10.12 -5.41 16.45
C GLY A 132 9.24 -4.80 17.54
N LYS A 133 8.08 -4.24 17.17
CA LYS A 133 7.10 -3.69 18.13
C LYS A 133 5.94 -4.63 18.42
N ARG A 134 5.90 -5.82 17.80
CA ARG A 134 4.75 -6.74 17.83
C ARG A 134 3.43 -6.03 17.51
N ALA A 135 3.49 -5.09 16.58
CA ALA A 135 2.36 -4.26 16.18
C ALA A 135 1.35 -5.05 15.35
N ASP A 136 0.12 -4.55 15.26
CA ASP A 136 -0.92 -5.10 14.40
C ASP A 136 -0.81 -4.56 12.98
N LEU A 137 -0.32 -3.32 12.87
CA LEU A 137 -0.14 -2.59 11.64
C LEU A 137 1.14 -1.74 11.72
N ALA A 138 1.88 -1.65 10.62
CA ALA A 138 2.94 -0.69 10.42
C ALA A 138 2.55 0.28 9.30
N VAL A 139 2.82 1.57 9.48
CA VAL A 139 2.54 2.62 8.48
C VAL A 139 3.79 3.41 8.15
N ALA A 140 3.94 3.79 6.89
CA ALA A 140 5.03 4.64 6.44
C ALA A 140 4.84 6.08 6.91
N VAL A 141 5.96 6.72 7.24
CA VAL A 141 6.04 8.13 7.61
C VAL A 141 7.13 8.75 6.77
N SER A 142 6.77 9.72 5.93
CA SER A 142 7.75 10.50 5.18
C SER A 142 8.33 11.58 6.09
N ARG A 143 9.66 11.72 6.11
CA ARG A 143 10.38 12.62 7.00
C ARG A 143 11.41 13.45 6.24
N ALA A 144 11.44 14.75 6.49
CA ALA A 144 12.53 15.64 6.04
C ALA A 144 12.65 16.80 7.02
N ASP A 145 13.82 16.97 7.65
CA ASP A 145 14.04 18.00 8.66
C ASP A 145 12.95 17.97 9.78
N GLU A 146 12.18 19.05 9.91
CA GLU A 146 11.04 19.18 10.85
C GLU A 146 9.72 18.62 10.28
N TYR A 147 9.69 18.28 8.99
CA TYR A 147 8.52 17.71 8.33
C TYR A 147 8.39 16.21 8.65
N CYS A 148 7.19 15.82 9.07
CA CYS A 148 6.82 14.44 9.36
C CYS A 148 5.37 14.22 8.96
N GLN A 149 5.12 13.34 7.99
CA GLN A 149 3.78 13.04 7.51
C GLN A 149 3.53 11.54 7.47
N ILE A 150 2.46 11.10 8.12
CA ILE A 150 1.96 9.73 8.01
C ILE A 150 1.39 9.53 6.59
N GLN A 151 1.75 8.41 5.98
CA GLN A 151 1.30 8.00 4.65
C GLN A 151 0.34 6.80 4.82
N PRO A 152 -0.93 7.04 5.19
CA PRO A 152 -1.81 6.01 5.75
C PRO A 152 -2.18 4.89 4.78
N VAL A 153 -2.01 5.10 3.48
CA VAL A 153 -2.26 4.05 2.46
C VAL A 153 -1.01 3.24 2.12
N PHE A 154 0.14 3.56 2.70
CA PHE A 154 1.38 2.80 2.62
C PHE A 154 1.58 2.08 3.95
N CYS A 155 0.92 0.93 4.10
CA CYS A 155 0.93 0.20 5.35
C CYS A 155 1.01 -1.30 5.14
N LEU A 156 1.58 -1.99 6.14
CA LEU A 156 1.65 -3.43 6.25
C LEU A 156 0.78 -3.82 7.45
N MET A 157 -0.13 -4.76 7.26
CA MET A 157 -1.09 -5.14 8.29
C MET A 157 -1.22 -6.66 8.38
N LYS A 158 -1.46 -7.18 9.59
CA LYS A 158 -1.77 -8.60 9.77
C LYS A 158 -3.07 -8.95 9.07
N ALA A 159 -3.11 -10.07 8.34
CA ALA A 159 -4.32 -10.56 7.67
C ALA A 159 -5.48 -10.82 8.66
N SER A 160 -5.17 -11.12 9.93
CA SER A 160 -6.15 -11.28 11.01
C SER A 160 -6.96 -10.03 11.32
N LEU A 161 -6.57 -8.85 10.82
CA LEU A 161 -7.33 -7.60 10.98
C LEU A 161 -8.59 -7.53 10.12
N ALA A 162 -8.84 -8.49 9.22
CA ALA A 162 -10.01 -8.52 8.35
C ALA A 162 -11.33 -8.35 9.13
N SER A 163 -11.56 -9.17 10.16
CA SER A 163 -12.79 -9.11 10.97
C SER A 163 -12.88 -7.83 11.81
N HIS A 164 -11.74 -7.32 12.29
CA HIS A 164 -11.71 -6.07 13.03
C HIS A 164 -12.11 -4.89 12.13
N LEU A 165 -11.53 -4.80 10.93
CA LEU A 165 -11.85 -3.74 9.98
C LEU A 165 -13.29 -3.85 9.50
N GLU A 166 -13.76 -5.06 9.19
CA GLU A 166 -15.14 -5.29 8.80
C GLU A 166 -16.14 -4.80 9.86
N ASN A 167 -15.87 -5.11 11.13
CA ASN A 167 -16.71 -4.64 12.24
C ASN A 167 -16.67 -3.12 12.38
N TYR A 168 -15.50 -2.48 12.22
CA TYR A 168 -15.39 -1.02 12.24
C TYR A 168 -16.24 -0.37 11.15
N LEU A 169 -16.16 -0.89 9.91
CA LEU A 169 -16.94 -0.40 8.77
C LEU A 169 -18.45 -0.63 8.95
N LYS A 170 -18.87 -1.81 9.41
CA LYS A 170 -20.30 -2.13 9.67
C LYS A 170 -20.93 -1.22 10.74
N ASN A 171 -20.13 -0.68 11.66
CA ASN A 171 -20.57 0.26 12.68
C ASN A 171 -20.53 1.74 12.24
N GLY A 172 -20.37 2.01 10.93
CA GLY A 172 -20.35 3.36 10.36
C GLY A 172 -18.99 4.05 10.37
N GLY A 173 -17.94 3.34 10.80
CA GLY A 173 -16.56 3.80 10.70
C GLY A 173 -16.16 3.98 9.24
N HIS A 174 -15.45 5.06 8.94
CA HIS A 174 -15.01 5.38 7.57
C HIS A 174 -13.67 6.12 7.53
N LYS A 175 -13.12 6.47 8.70
CA LYS A 175 -11.90 7.26 8.84
C LYS A 175 -10.73 6.36 9.21
N ILE A 176 -9.66 6.44 8.43
CA ILE A 176 -8.48 5.59 8.61
C ILE A 176 -7.74 5.90 9.91
N ASP A 177 -7.69 7.16 10.32
CA ASP A 177 -7.10 7.63 11.57
C ASP A 177 -7.86 7.09 12.79
N GLU A 178 -9.20 7.10 12.75
CA GLU A 178 -10.03 6.52 13.81
C GLU A 178 -9.86 4.99 13.89
N TRP A 179 -9.75 4.31 12.75
CA TRP A 179 -9.48 2.87 12.75
C TRP A 179 -8.07 2.56 13.30
N TYR A 180 -7.06 3.30 12.88
CA TYR A 180 -5.68 3.14 13.38
C TYR A 180 -5.58 3.37 14.88
N ALA A 181 -6.32 4.32 15.44
CA ALA A 181 -6.36 4.58 16.88
C ALA A 181 -6.88 3.39 17.70
N SER A 182 -7.56 2.42 17.08
CA SER A 182 -8.02 1.19 17.73
C SER A 182 -7.00 0.04 17.72
N LEU A 183 -5.83 0.22 17.09
CA LEU A 183 -4.82 -0.81 16.86
C LEU A 183 -3.48 -0.48 17.55
N ASN A 184 -2.64 -1.49 17.75
CA ASN A 184 -1.22 -1.26 18.02
C ASN A 184 -0.50 -0.92 16.70
N VAL A 185 -0.17 0.36 16.49
CA VAL A 185 0.43 0.86 15.23
C VAL A 185 1.93 1.17 15.41
N ALA A 186 2.75 0.56 14.56
CA ALA A 186 4.15 0.91 14.36
C ALA A 186 4.31 1.92 13.22
N THR A 187 5.37 2.71 13.26
CA THR A 187 5.74 3.66 12.21
C THR A 187 7.13 3.34 11.67
N ALA A 188 7.26 3.30 10.35
CA ALA A 188 8.53 3.23 9.63
C ALA A 188 8.83 4.59 9.02
N SER A 189 9.99 5.16 9.33
CA SER A 189 10.41 6.46 8.79
C SER A 189 11.18 6.28 7.49
N PHE A 190 10.84 7.11 6.50
CA PHE A 190 11.50 7.17 5.22
C PHE A 190 11.96 8.60 4.96
N ASP A 191 13.25 8.77 4.71
CA ASP A 191 13.86 10.09 4.49
C ASP A 191 13.69 10.59 3.04
N ASP A 192 13.17 9.74 2.15
CA ASP A 192 12.82 10.10 0.79
C ASP A 192 11.35 10.51 0.70
N LEU A 193 11.09 11.83 0.62
CA LEU A 193 9.75 12.35 0.42
C LEU A 193 9.18 11.97 -0.96
N HIS A 194 10.03 11.81 -1.98
CA HIS A 194 9.58 11.50 -3.33
C HIS A 194 8.96 10.10 -3.43
N ALA A 195 9.38 9.17 -2.58
CA ALA A 195 8.83 7.82 -2.51
C ALA A 195 7.32 7.77 -2.20
N PHE A 196 6.74 8.86 -1.68
CA PHE A 196 5.32 8.96 -1.31
C PHE A 196 4.59 10.07 -2.07
N GLU A 197 5.21 10.66 -3.10
CA GLU A 197 4.54 11.65 -3.94
C GLU A 197 3.44 10.97 -4.77
N ASN A 198 2.19 11.30 -4.43
CA ASN A 198 1.03 10.92 -5.22
C ASN A 198 0.82 11.93 -6.35
N VAL A 199 0.65 11.44 -7.58
CA VAL A 199 0.32 12.29 -8.72
C VAL A 199 -1.18 12.56 -8.74
N ASN A 200 -1.55 13.72 -8.22
CA ASN A 200 -2.92 14.16 -8.04
C ASN A 200 -3.45 15.03 -9.18
N THR A 201 -2.58 15.76 -9.87
CA THR A 201 -2.96 16.75 -10.90
C THR A 201 -2.22 16.53 -12.22
N PRO A 202 -2.74 17.04 -13.37
CA PRO A 202 -2.05 16.94 -14.65
C PRO A 202 -0.75 17.76 -14.65
N ASP A 203 -0.71 18.85 -13.89
CA ASP A 203 0.48 19.70 -13.75
C ASP A 203 1.60 18.97 -12.99
N GLU A 204 1.25 18.23 -11.94
CA GLU A 204 2.19 17.33 -11.25
C GLU A 204 2.71 16.24 -12.19
N LEU A 205 1.81 15.61 -12.96
CA LEU A 205 2.21 14.58 -13.93
C LEU A 205 3.18 15.15 -14.97
N LYS A 206 2.89 16.34 -15.50
CA LYS A 206 3.76 17.03 -16.45
C LYS A 206 5.12 17.36 -15.85
N ARG A 207 5.14 17.91 -14.62
CA ARG A 207 6.40 18.17 -13.90
C ARG A 207 7.24 16.90 -13.78
N LEU A 208 6.62 15.76 -13.45
CA LEU A 208 7.33 14.48 -13.30
C LEU A 208 7.79 13.88 -14.65
N GLN A 209 7.09 14.18 -15.75
CA GLN A 209 7.54 13.81 -17.09
C GLN A 209 8.85 14.52 -17.47
N ASP A 210 9.02 15.77 -17.03
CA ASP A 210 10.18 16.60 -17.35
C ASP A 210 11.39 16.34 -16.42
N LEU A 211 11.21 15.64 -15.30
CA LEU A 211 12.31 15.29 -14.40
C LEU A 211 13.18 14.17 -14.99
N PRO A 212 14.52 14.26 -14.89
CA PRO A 212 15.40 13.14 -15.24
C PRO A 212 15.09 11.90 -14.40
N ASP A 213 15.38 10.72 -14.92
CA ASP A 213 15.24 9.46 -14.18
C ASP A 213 16.23 9.44 -13.01
N ASN A 214 15.80 9.91 -11.84
CA ASN A 214 16.52 9.70 -10.59
C ASN A 214 16.09 8.36 -9.99
N ASP A 215 16.45 7.24 -10.64
CA ASP A 215 16.39 5.92 -9.99
C ASP A 215 17.58 5.79 -9.05
N THR A 216 17.61 6.61 -7.99
CA THR A 216 18.54 6.39 -6.88
C THR A 216 17.98 5.23 -6.07
N GLY A 217 18.33 4.01 -6.48
CA GLY A 217 18.00 2.76 -5.80
C GLY A 217 18.73 2.63 -4.46
N ARG A 218 18.41 3.53 -3.52
CA ARG A 218 18.76 3.40 -2.10
C ARG A 218 17.51 3.09 -1.29
#